data_AF-A0A662K9M0-F1
#
_entry.id   AF-A0A662K9M0-F1
#
_cell.length_a   1.000
_cell.length_b   1.000
_cell.length_c   1.000
_cell.angle_alpha   90.00
_cell.angle_beta   90.00
_cell.angle_gamma   90.00
#
_symmetry.space_group_name_H-M   'P 1'
#
loop_
_entity.id
_entity.type
_entity.pdbx_description
1 polymer ?
#
loop_
_entity_poly.entity_id
_entity_poly.type
_entity_poly.pdbx_seq_one_letter_code
_entity_poly.pdbx_strand_id
1 'polypeptide(L)' 'MGVRNTSGIPLQCSHCGYTWLYTGDKDVTSCPHCGWRVRVRPARRVNIPANSFSSYRDRELI' A
#
# COMPACT_ATOMS: atom_id res chain seq x y z
N MET A 1 25.07 -7.98 10.94
CA MET A 1 24.57 -6.87 10.10
C MET A 1 23.15 -6.54 10.52
N GLY A 2 22.87 -5.31 10.94
CA GLY A 2 21.53 -4.91 11.38
C GLY A 2 20.59 -4.77 10.19
N VAL A 3 19.52 -5.57 10.17
CA VAL A 3 18.42 -5.39 9.21
C VAL A 3 17.79 -4.02 9.48
N ARG A 4 18.02 -3.07 8.58
CA ARG A 4 17.34 -1.76 8.61
C ARG A 4 15.88 -2.03 8.29
N ASN A 5 15.10 -2.29 9.32
CA ASN A 5 13.66 -2.44 9.24
C ASN A 5 13.09 -1.07 8.88
N THR A 6 13.13 -0.73 7.59
CA THR A 6 12.65 0.53 7.06
C THR A 6 11.14 0.43 7.08
N SER A 7 10.55 0.77 8.23
CA SER A 7 9.12 0.85 8.46
C SER A 7 8.52 1.98 7.60
N GLY A 8 8.40 1.70 6.31
CA GLY A 8 7.74 2.54 5.33
C GLY A 8 6.40 1.94 4.95
N ILE A 9 5.46 2.79 4.58
CA ILE A 9 4.17 2.38 4.03
C ILE A 9 4.39 2.11 2.54
N PRO A 10 4.17 0.88 2.05
CA PRO A 10 4.20 0.62 0.62
C PRO A 10 3.00 1.32 -0.03
N LEU A 11 3.28 2.26 -0.92
CA LEU A 11 2.27 2.99 -1.67
C LEU A 11 2.34 2.61 -3.14
N GLN A 12 1.19 2.42 -3.74
CA GLN A 12 1.05 2.24 -5.18
C GLN A 12 0.29 3.43 -5.77
N CYS A 13 0.81 3.98 -6.86
CA CYS A 13 0.10 5.02 -7.60
C CYS A 13 -1.05 4.41 -8.38
N SER A 14 -2.28 4.86 -8.13
CA SER A 14 -3.45 4.45 -8.92
C SER A 14 -3.45 4.95 -10.37
N HIS A 15 -2.60 5.94 -10.69
CA HIS A 15 -2.53 6.53 -12.03
C HIS A 15 -1.53 5.81 -12.94
N CYS A 16 -0.31 5.58 -12.47
CA CYS A 16 0.74 4.91 -13.26
C CYS A 16 1.10 3.50 -12.78
N GLY A 17 0.58 3.04 -11.65
CA GLY A 17 0.90 1.73 -11.07
C GLY A 17 2.25 1.65 -10.35
N TYR A 18 3.04 2.73 -10.32
CA TYR A 18 4.36 2.74 -9.67
C TYR A 18 4.24 2.55 -8.16
N THR A 19 5.09 1.69 -7.59
CA THR A 19 5.09 1.35 -6.17
C THR A 19 6.36 1.86 -5.50
N TRP A 20 6.25 2.53 -4.35
CA TRP A 20 7.38 3.01 -3.58
C TRP A 20 7.13 2.93 -2.07
N LEU A 21 8.22 2.90 -1.31
CA LEU A 21 8.18 2.96 0.15
C LEU A 21 8.14 4.41 0.60
N TYR A 22 7.05 4.78 1.26
CA TYR A 22 6.88 6.11 1.85
C TYR A 22 7.18 6.05 3.36
N THR A 23 8.22 6.77 3.79
CA THR A 23 8.67 6.84 5.18
C THR A 23 8.29 8.16 5.87
N GLY A 24 7.39 8.94 5.27
CA GLY A 24 6.96 10.22 5.85
C GLY A 24 5.70 10.08 6.70
N ASP A 25 5.45 11.11 7.51
CA ASP A 25 4.30 11.16 8.42
C ASP A 25 3.08 11.90 7.84
N LYS A 26 3.10 12.26 6.56
CA LYS A 26 1.99 13.00 5.92
C LYS A 26 0.95 12.05 5.35
N ASP A 27 -0.32 12.43 5.44
CA ASP A 27 -1.45 11.69 4.84
C ASP A 27 -1.53 11.81 3.31
N VAL A 28 -0.67 12.62 2.69
CA VAL A 28 -0.66 12.85 1.25
C VAL A 28 0.77 12.94 0.75
N THR A 29 1.05 12.21 -0.33
CA THR A 29 2.32 12.25 -1.03
C THR A 29 2.07 12.34 -2.54
N SER A 30 3.07 12.77 -3.29
CA SER A 30 3.00 12.79 -4.76
C SER A 30 3.83 11.65 -5.31
N CYS A 31 3.33 10.97 -6.33
CA CYS A 31 4.08 9.93 -7.01
C CYS A 31 5.34 10.54 -7.65
N PRO A 32 6.54 10.02 -7.38
CA PRO A 32 7.78 10.56 -7.96
C PRO A 32 7.87 10.35 -9.48
N HIS A 33 7.11 9.41 -10.04
CA HIS A 33 7.15 9.08 -11.47
C HIS A 33 6.21 9.93 -12.33
N CYS A 34 5.01 10.24 -11.83
CA CYS A 34 3.98 10.94 -12.62
C CYS A 34 3.46 12.23 -11.97
N GLY A 35 3.90 12.54 -10.75
CA GLY A 35 3.43 13.71 -9.99
C GLY A 35 2.00 13.58 -9.44
N TRP A 36 1.31 12.46 -9.68
CA TRP A 36 -0.05 12.26 -9.22
C TRP A 36 -0.14 12.24 -7.68
N ARG A 37 -1.13 12.94 -7.12
CA ARG A 37 -1.34 12.99 -5.67
C ARG A 37 -1.96 11.68 -5.18
N VAL A 38 -1.24 10.98 -4.30
CA VAL A 38 -1.66 9.74 -3.67
C VAL A 38 -1.89 10.01 -2.19
N ARG A 39 -3.08 9.64 -1.69
CA ARG A 39 -3.39 9.74 -0.27
C ARG A 39 -2.75 8.56 0.45
N VAL A 40 -1.81 8.85 1.33
CA VAL A 40 -1.27 7.90 2.29
C VAL A 40 -2.35 7.75 3.34
N ARG A 41 -3.03 6.61 3.36
CA ARG A 41 -3.78 6.25 4.56
C ARG A 41 -2.78 5.55 5.45
N PRO A 42 -2.15 6.24 6.44
CA PRO A 42 -1.38 5.53 7.44
C PRO A 42 -2.34 4.47 7.97
N ALA A 43 -2.02 3.21 7.73
CA ALA A 43 -2.79 2.11 8.26
C ALA A 43 -2.70 2.31 9.77
N ARG A 44 -3.73 2.92 10.33
CA ARG A 44 -3.81 3.34 11.72
C ARG A 44 -3.78 2.06 12.53
N ARG A 45 -2.58 1.52 12.80
CA ARG A 45 -2.30 0.13 13.17
C ARG A 45 -3.48 -0.79 12.90
N VAL A 46 -3.85 -0.99 11.64
CA VAL A 46 -4.87 -2.00 11.36
C VAL A 46 -4.14 -3.32 11.55
N ASN A 47 -4.43 -4.00 12.65
CA ASN A 47 -4.13 -5.41 12.79
C ASN A 47 -5.02 -6.10 11.76
N ILE A 48 -4.50 -6.22 10.53
CA ILE A 48 -5.17 -6.95 9.47
C ILE A 48 -4.88 -8.42 9.78
N PRO A 49 -5.84 -9.18 10.33
CA PRO A 49 -5.64 -10.61 10.46
C PRO A 49 -5.40 -11.17 9.06
N ALA A 50 -4.52 -12.16 8.94
CA ALA A 50 -4.12 -12.78 7.66
C ALA A 50 -5.30 -13.36 6.83
N ASN A 51 -6.54 -13.23 7.29
CA ASN A 51 -7.78 -13.70 6.67
C ASN A 51 -8.57 -12.60 5.93
N SER A 52 -8.07 -11.36 5.80
CA SER A 52 -8.83 -10.29 5.13
C SER A 52 -8.82 -10.33 3.59
N PHE A 53 -8.15 -11.31 2.98
CA PHE A 53 -8.25 -11.58 1.55
C PHE A 53 -9.45 -12.49 1.27
N SER A 54 -10.67 -11.98 1.45
CA SER A 54 -11.86 -12.59 0.85
C SER A 54 -11.83 -12.31 -0.65
N SER A 55 -11.01 -13.07 -1.37
CA SER A 55 -10.97 -13.06 -2.81
C SER A 55 -12.06 -13.99 -3.33
N TYR A 56 -12.95 -13.38 -4.11
CA TYR A 56 -13.57 -14.01 -5.28
C TYR A 56 -14.59 -15.10 -4.99
N ARG A 57 -15.84 -14.67 -5.11
CA ARG A 57 -17.04 -15.46 -5.27
C ARG A 57 -16.80 -16.61 -6.25
N ASP A 58 -16.94 -17.79 -5.69
CA ASP A 58 -17.22 -19.06 -6.31
C ASP A 58 -18.05 -18.94 -7.60
N ARG A 59 -17.53 -19.56 -8.66
CA ARG A 59 -18.34 -20.02 -9.79
C ARG A 59 -17.77 -21.36 -10.25
N GLU A 60 -18.11 -22.39 -9.49
CA GLU A 60 -18.09 -23.79 -9.94
C GLU A 60 -18.94 -24.01 -11.22
N LEU A 61 -18.68 -25.15 -11.88
CA LEU A 61 -19.44 -25.83 -12.95
C LEU A 61 -19.18 -25.26 -14.37
N ILE A 62 -18.76 -26.02 -15.40
CA ILE A 62 -18.86 -27.45 -15.76
C ILE A 62 -17.68 -27.79 -16.69
#